data_AF-A0AAX0QTF0-F1
#
_entry.id   AF-A0AAX0QTF0-F1
#
_cell.length_a   1.000
_cell.length_b   1.000
_cell.length_c   1.000
_cell.angle_alpha   90.00
_cell.angle_beta   90.00
_cell.angle_gamma   90.00
#
_symmetry.space_group_name_H-M   'P 1'
#
loop_
_entity.id
_entity.type
_entity.pdbx_description
1 polymer ?
#
loop_
_entity_poly.entity_id
_entity_poly.type
_entity_poly.pdbx_seq_one_letter_code
_entity_poly.pdbx_strand_id
1 'polypeptide(L)'
;MEKRVKKNNNWRFLLSNEEIERMRKGVFRESNSHFKIVIPKEFMTYLEGLDTTNAIKAKSLLLYAGIILVYKEANYTYRRHHINLEIICQFLGLKYNEKLRKLFTKSSYLVENQFIGTQYDFPVEYSVSYVEDKEKRNYFGKYTMFKSLSKDEKEKMIDANRLTLPVRSIEPIRHTKGVSRKKGQEMELVKPPIDVQGDKYITITYKSLFDTVKGNLSVQSLYLACVVKDMLANKITTSYSRFKVNKNSLAKKVGASLGTFKKQHRELKNYTNQNYRLEQFTTKRNGEFVSEVFLFFDSEF
;
A
#
# COMPACT_ATOMS: atom_id res chain seq x y z
N MET A 1 -22.34 39.85 6.96
CA MET A 1 -21.23 39.06 7.53
C MET A 1 -21.05 37.82 6.66
N GLU A 2 -20.28 37.93 5.59
CA GLU A 2 -20.07 36.83 4.65
C GLU A 2 -19.15 35.76 5.25
N LYS A 3 -19.62 34.52 5.30
CA LYS A 3 -18.79 33.37 5.65
C LYS A 3 -17.72 33.20 4.58
N ARG A 4 -16.50 33.66 4.86
CA ARG A 4 -15.30 33.26 4.12
C ARG A 4 -15.14 31.74 4.23
N VAL A 5 -15.60 31.02 3.21
CA VAL A 5 -15.16 29.65 2.96
C VAL A 5 -13.66 29.74 2.71
N LYS A 6 -12.85 29.26 3.65
CA LYS A 6 -11.42 29.04 3.40
C LYS A 6 -11.31 28.03 2.26
N LYS A 7 -11.12 28.50 1.02
CA LYS A 7 -10.69 27.66 -0.09
C LYS A 7 -9.34 27.07 0.30
N ASN A 8 -9.31 25.76 0.51
CA ASN A 8 -8.08 25.04 0.79
C ASN A 8 -7.25 25.05 -0.51
N ASN A 9 -6.29 25.97 -0.62
CA ASN A 9 -5.51 26.22 -1.84
C ASN A 9 -4.41 25.17 -2.11
N ASN A 10 -4.65 23.90 -1.73
CA ASN A 10 -3.72 22.78 -2.02
C ASN A 10 -3.77 22.29 -3.48
N TRP A 11 -4.60 22.88 -4.34
CA TRP A 11 -4.90 22.38 -5.69
C TRP A 11 -3.75 22.46 -6.70
N ARG A 12 -2.70 23.24 -6.46
CA ARG A 12 -1.56 23.35 -7.40
C ARG A 12 -0.58 22.18 -7.32
N PHE A 13 -0.56 21.42 -6.21
CA PHE A 13 0.43 20.36 -5.95
C PHE A 13 -0.19 18.98 -5.75
N LEU A 14 -1.51 18.87 -5.82
CA LEU A 14 -2.22 17.60 -5.82
C LEU A 14 -2.67 17.27 -7.25
N LEU A 15 -2.82 15.97 -7.54
CA LEU A 15 -3.51 15.53 -8.75
C LEU A 15 -4.96 15.99 -8.67
N SER A 16 -5.50 16.45 -9.80
CA SER A 16 -6.94 16.68 -9.92
C SER A 16 -7.72 15.36 -9.83
N ASN A 17 -9.01 15.45 -9.49
CA ASN A 17 -9.89 14.27 -9.43
C ASN A 17 -9.91 13.52 -10.77
N GLU A 18 -9.90 14.24 -11.90
CA GLU A 18 -9.85 13.62 -13.23
C GLU A 18 -8.57 12.83 -13.46
N GLU A 19 -7.43 13.34 -12.99
CA GLU A 19 -6.16 12.64 -13.10
C GLU A 19 -6.12 11.39 -12.24
N ILE A 20 -6.69 11.45 -11.03
CA ILE A 20 -6.84 10.29 -10.16
C ILE A 20 -7.72 9.23 -10.81
N GLU A 21 -8.83 9.63 -11.45
CA GLU A 21 -9.69 8.71 -12.20
C GLU A 21 -8.99 8.11 -13.43
N ARG A 22 -8.22 8.91 -14.17
CA ARG A 22 -7.40 8.41 -15.29
C ARG A 22 -6.36 7.40 -14.80
N MET A 23 -5.69 7.69 -13.68
CA MET A 23 -4.75 6.76 -13.05
C MET A 23 -5.44 5.46 -12.62
N ARG A 24 -6.60 5.53 -11.96
CA ARG A 24 -7.39 4.34 -11.59
C ARG A 24 -7.72 3.47 -12.79
N LYS A 25 -8.19 4.09 -13.88
CA LYS A 25 -8.46 3.41 -15.15
C LYS A 25 -7.19 2.87 -15.82
N GLY A 26 -6.02 3.43 -15.54
CA GLY A 26 -4.71 2.92 -15.97
C GLY A 26 -4.30 1.66 -15.22
N VAL A 27 -4.35 1.74 -13.88
CA VAL A 27 -3.95 0.64 -12.97
C VAL A 27 -4.88 -0.55 -13.08
N PHE A 28 -6.18 -0.32 -12.92
CA PHE A 28 -7.19 -1.36 -12.78
C PHE A 28 -7.83 -1.75 -14.12
N ARG A 29 -7.06 -1.77 -15.20
CA ARG A 29 -7.50 -2.35 -16.48
C ARG A 29 -7.70 -3.84 -16.33
N GLU A 30 -8.65 -4.39 -17.08
CA GLU A 30 -8.97 -5.82 -17.05
C GLU A 30 -7.73 -6.69 -17.37
N SER A 31 -6.90 -6.25 -18.33
CA SER A 31 -5.62 -6.88 -18.68
C SER A 31 -4.63 -7.00 -17.52
N ASN A 32 -4.77 -6.15 -16.50
CA ASN A 32 -3.89 -6.11 -15.34
C ASN A 32 -4.45 -6.91 -14.15
N SER A 33 -5.63 -7.52 -14.28
CA SER A 33 -6.35 -8.13 -13.15
C SER A 33 -5.55 -9.24 -12.44
N HIS A 34 -4.74 -9.99 -13.20
CA HIS A 34 -3.86 -11.05 -12.71
C HIS A 34 -2.55 -10.54 -12.08
N PHE A 35 -2.21 -9.26 -12.28
CA PHE A 35 -1.00 -8.69 -11.70
C PHE A 35 -1.09 -8.65 -10.19
N LYS A 36 0.07 -8.80 -9.54
CA LYS A 36 0.18 -8.96 -8.10
C LYS A 36 1.09 -7.91 -7.52
N ILE A 37 0.70 -7.39 -6.36
CA ILE A 37 1.58 -6.64 -5.46
C ILE A 37 2.16 -7.62 -4.47
N VAL A 38 3.46 -7.51 -4.25
CA VAL A 38 4.18 -8.25 -3.22
C VAL A 38 4.13 -7.44 -1.93
N ILE A 39 3.74 -8.07 -0.83
CA ILE A 39 3.74 -7.49 0.51
C ILE A 39 4.71 -8.29 1.38
N PRO A 40 5.79 -7.68 1.90
CA PRO A 40 6.73 -8.39 2.76
C PRO A 40 6.07 -8.88 4.05
N LYS A 41 6.41 -10.11 4.48
CA LYS A 41 5.89 -10.66 5.73
C LYS A 41 6.26 -9.82 6.95
N GLU A 42 7.44 -9.23 6.96
CA GLU A 42 7.88 -8.30 8.01
C GLU A 42 6.87 -7.16 8.24
N PHE A 43 6.26 -6.64 7.16
CA PHE A 43 5.21 -5.64 7.28
C PHE A 43 3.91 -6.22 7.84
N MET A 44 3.55 -7.45 7.47
CA MET A 44 2.41 -8.15 8.07
C MET A 44 2.61 -8.38 9.57
N THR A 45 3.79 -8.86 9.99
CA THR A 45 4.17 -9.03 11.40
C THR A 45 4.09 -7.71 12.17
N TYR A 46 4.59 -6.61 11.57
CA TYR A 46 4.44 -5.29 12.15
C TYR A 46 2.97 -4.90 12.36
N LEU A 47 2.12 -5.04 11.34
CA LEU A 47 0.69 -4.74 11.46
C LEU A 47 0.00 -5.58 12.53
N GLU A 48 0.34 -6.87 12.63
CA GLU A 48 -0.18 -7.75 13.67
C GLU A 48 0.23 -7.30 15.08
N GLY A 49 1.48 -6.87 15.25
CA GLY A 49 2.02 -6.37 16.52
C GLY A 49 1.54 -4.97 16.93
N LEU A 50 0.95 -4.18 16.02
CA LEU A 50 0.42 -2.86 16.36
C LEU A 50 -0.74 -2.95 17.36
N ASP A 51 -0.63 -2.21 18.47
CA ASP A 51 -1.75 -2.01 19.40
C ASP A 51 -2.73 -0.97 18.86
N THR A 52 -3.55 -1.40 17.90
CA THR A 52 -4.54 -0.55 17.23
C THR A 52 -5.70 -1.35 16.67
N THR A 53 -6.74 -0.65 16.19
CA THR A 53 -7.94 -1.31 15.68
C THR A 53 -7.67 -2.04 14.37
N ASN A 54 -8.38 -3.15 14.14
CA ASN A 54 -8.42 -3.84 12.86
C ASN A 54 -8.63 -2.89 11.66
N ALA A 55 -9.49 -1.88 11.80
CA ALA A 55 -9.75 -0.91 10.75
C ALA A 55 -8.51 -0.07 10.37
N ILE A 56 -7.66 0.27 11.34
CA ILE A 56 -6.41 0.99 11.09
C ILE A 56 -5.41 0.05 10.44
N LYS A 57 -5.23 -1.18 10.95
CA LYS A 57 -4.33 -2.18 10.36
C LYS A 57 -4.68 -2.45 8.89
N ALA A 58 -5.96 -2.66 8.61
CA ALA A 58 -6.47 -2.94 7.29
C ALA A 58 -6.27 -1.76 6.31
N LYS A 59 -6.55 -0.53 6.74
CA LYS A 59 -6.30 0.68 5.94
C LYS A 59 -4.81 0.92 5.71
N SER A 60 -3.95 0.61 6.68
CA SER A 60 -2.49 0.73 6.52
C SER A 60 -1.95 -0.27 5.50
N LEU A 61 -2.43 -1.51 5.50
CA LEU A 61 -2.09 -2.48 4.46
C LEU A 61 -2.51 -1.98 3.07
N LEU A 62 -3.76 -1.53 2.93
CA LEU A 62 -4.29 -1.02 1.67
C LEU A 62 -3.53 0.23 1.19
N LEU A 63 -3.17 1.13 2.12
CA LEU A 63 -2.40 2.34 1.82
C LEU A 63 -0.98 2.00 1.35
N TYR A 64 -0.32 1.02 1.98
CA TYR A 64 0.98 0.52 1.54
C TYR A 64 0.92 -0.11 0.13
N ALA A 65 -0.10 -0.93 -0.14
CA ALA A 65 -0.36 -1.45 -1.48
C ALA A 65 -0.59 -0.31 -2.50
N GLY A 66 -1.34 0.72 -2.12
CA GLY A 66 -1.56 1.90 -2.96
C GLY A 66 -0.28 2.69 -3.26
N ILE A 67 0.63 2.83 -2.30
CA ILE A 67 1.95 3.47 -2.54
C ILE A 67 2.68 2.73 -3.65
N ILE A 68 2.69 1.39 -3.61
CA ILE A 68 3.37 0.57 -4.62
C ILE A 68 2.73 0.75 -6.00
N LEU A 69 1.40 0.69 -6.10
CA LEU A 69 0.67 0.86 -7.36
C LEU A 69 0.88 2.24 -7.98
N VAL A 70 0.56 3.27 -7.20
CA VAL A 70 0.52 4.65 -7.67
C VAL A 70 1.92 5.10 -8.04
N TYR A 71 2.94 4.68 -7.29
CA TYR A 71 4.33 4.96 -7.65
C TYR A 71 4.75 4.23 -8.93
N LYS A 72 4.39 2.94 -9.11
CA LYS A 72 4.72 2.18 -10.33
C LYS A 72 4.20 2.88 -11.59
N GLU A 73 2.96 3.35 -11.57
CA GLU A 73 2.38 4.11 -12.69
C GLU A 73 3.05 5.46 -12.91
N ALA A 74 3.39 6.16 -11.83
CA ALA A 74 3.90 7.52 -11.91
C ALA A 74 5.41 7.59 -12.17
N ASN A 75 6.16 6.50 -11.96
CA ASN A 75 7.63 6.47 -11.86
C ASN A 75 8.37 7.15 -13.03
N TYR A 76 7.82 7.06 -14.24
CA TYR A 76 8.43 7.61 -15.46
C TYR A 76 7.89 8.98 -15.86
N THR A 77 7.19 9.67 -14.96
CA THR A 77 6.55 10.98 -15.22
C THR A 77 6.86 11.98 -14.10
N TYR A 78 6.67 13.30 -14.34
CA TYR A 78 6.76 14.28 -13.24
C TYR A 78 5.75 14.01 -12.12
N ARG A 79 4.69 13.26 -12.41
CA ARG A 79 3.63 12.96 -11.44
C ARG A 79 4.14 12.14 -10.26
N ARG A 80 5.28 11.42 -10.36
CA ARG A 80 5.87 10.71 -9.21
C ARG A 80 6.12 11.63 -8.01
N HIS A 81 6.51 12.87 -8.27
CA HIS A 81 6.79 13.87 -7.24
C HIS A 81 5.53 14.49 -6.62
N HIS A 82 4.37 14.20 -7.19
CA HIS A 82 3.07 14.60 -6.65
C HIS A 82 2.48 13.48 -5.78
N ILE A 83 2.92 12.23 -5.93
CA ILE A 83 2.35 11.08 -5.21
C ILE A 83 2.65 11.18 -3.71
N ASN A 84 1.70 11.74 -2.95
CA ASN A 84 1.74 11.81 -1.49
C ASN A 84 0.60 10.98 -0.88
N LEU A 85 0.60 10.85 0.45
CA LEU A 85 -0.40 10.05 1.17
C LEU A 85 -1.85 10.50 0.95
N GLU A 86 -2.10 11.79 0.71
CA GLU A 86 -3.45 12.30 0.44
C GLU A 86 -3.93 11.85 -0.94
N ILE A 87 -3.09 11.97 -1.97
CA ILE A 87 -3.40 11.46 -3.32
C ILE A 87 -3.60 9.94 -3.31
N ILE A 88 -2.78 9.20 -2.57
CA ILE A 88 -2.93 7.74 -2.51
C ILE A 88 -4.21 7.38 -1.75
N CYS A 89 -4.54 8.08 -0.68
CA CYS A 89 -5.84 7.94 -0.01
C CYS A 89 -6.99 8.20 -0.99
N GLN A 90 -6.93 9.30 -1.75
CA GLN A 90 -7.94 9.64 -2.76
C GLN A 90 -8.02 8.56 -3.85
N PHE A 91 -6.89 8.07 -4.36
CA PHE A 91 -6.80 6.97 -5.32
C PHE A 91 -7.43 5.67 -4.77
N LEU A 92 -7.29 5.39 -3.49
CA LEU A 92 -7.88 4.20 -2.86
C LEU A 92 -9.33 4.40 -2.38
N GLY A 93 -9.88 5.62 -2.49
CA GLY A 93 -11.20 5.93 -1.93
C GLY A 93 -11.22 5.97 -0.40
N LEU A 94 -10.04 6.15 0.22
CA LEU A 94 -9.88 6.22 1.66
C LEU A 94 -9.97 7.66 2.15
N LYS A 95 -10.65 7.85 3.29
CA LYS A 95 -10.62 9.13 4.00
C LYS A 95 -9.29 9.30 4.73
N TYR A 96 -8.56 10.35 4.37
CA TYR A 96 -7.34 10.75 5.06
C TYR A 96 -7.63 11.06 6.54
N ASN A 97 -6.80 10.53 7.44
CA ASN A 97 -6.92 10.80 8.88
C ASN A 97 -5.55 10.77 9.56
N GLU A 98 -5.45 11.43 10.72
CA GLU A 98 -4.20 11.63 11.44
C GLU A 98 -3.58 10.32 11.97
N LYS A 99 -4.42 9.36 12.40
CA LYS A 99 -3.94 8.06 12.91
C LYS A 99 -3.19 7.28 11.82
N LEU A 100 -3.76 7.24 10.61
CA LEU A 100 -3.09 6.64 9.45
C LEU A 100 -1.84 7.43 9.09
N ARG A 101 -1.93 8.76 9.03
CA ARG A 101 -0.79 9.63 8.70
C ARG A 101 0.44 9.29 9.55
N LYS A 102 0.30 9.16 10.88
CA LYS A 102 1.41 8.87 11.80
C LYS A 102 2.17 7.58 11.48
N LEU A 103 1.51 6.59 10.90
CA LEU A 103 2.16 5.33 10.50
C LEU A 103 3.06 5.48 9.26
N PHE A 104 2.98 6.61 8.54
CA PHE A 104 3.72 6.87 7.31
C PHE A 104 4.57 8.16 7.40
N THR A 105 4.79 8.68 8.61
CA THR A 105 5.68 9.84 8.84
C THR A 105 7.15 9.43 9.00
N LYS A 106 8.06 10.42 9.00
CA LYS A 106 9.53 10.21 9.01
C LYS A 106 10.04 9.32 10.17
N SER A 107 9.41 9.37 11.33
CA SER A 107 9.75 8.57 12.52
C SER A 107 8.91 7.30 12.66
N SER A 108 8.28 6.84 11.58
CA SER A 108 7.49 5.61 11.60
C SER A 108 8.36 4.40 11.28
N TYR A 109 7.94 3.24 11.79
CA TYR A 109 8.53 1.94 11.45
C TYR A 109 8.73 1.77 9.94
N LEU A 110 7.80 2.23 9.11
CA LEU A 110 7.87 2.10 7.65
C LEU A 110 9.02 2.90 7.03
N VAL A 111 9.31 4.09 7.55
CA VAL A 111 10.44 4.90 7.08
C VAL A 111 11.75 4.39 7.66
N GLU A 112 11.78 4.05 8.95
CA GLU A 112 12.96 3.53 9.64
C GLU A 112 13.45 2.21 9.04
N ASN A 113 12.53 1.32 8.69
CA ASN A 113 12.84 0.05 8.01
C ASN A 113 12.84 0.19 6.49
N GLN A 114 12.73 1.42 5.98
CA GLN A 114 12.90 1.75 4.56
C GLN A 114 11.91 1.01 3.64
N PHE A 115 10.73 0.64 4.15
CA PHE A 115 9.61 0.21 3.32
C PHE A 115 9.17 1.34 2.41
N ILE A 116 9.16 2.57 2.95
CA ILE A 116 8.81 3.79 2.25
C ILE A 116 9.91 4.85 2.42
N GLY A 117 10.03 5.73 1.44
CA GLY A 117 10.86 6.93 1.47
C GLY A 117 10.00 8.16 1.33
N THR A 118 10.51 9.31 1.77
CA THR A 118 9.84 10.61 1.56
C THR A 118 10.77 11.54 0.79
N GLN A 119 10.27 12.08 -0.32
CA GLN A 119 10.96 13.11 -1.09
C GLN A 119 10.36 14.48 -0.75
N TYR A 120 11.27 15.41 -0.42
CA TYR A 120 10.95 16.78 0.00
C TYR A 120 11.13 17.78 -1.14
N ASP A 121 11.24 17.28 -2.36
CA ASP A 121 11.60 18.04 -3.53
C ASP A 121 10.55 17.78 -4.62
N PHE A 122 9.90 18.84 -5.06
CA PHE A 122 8.82 18.80 -6.03
C PHE A 122 9.21 19.60 -7.27
N PRO A 123 8.76 19.19 -8.47
CA PRO A 123 8.98 19.96 -9.68
C PRO A 123 8.06 21.19 -9.65
N VAL A 124 8.66 22.37 -9.86
CA VAL A 124 7.93 23.64 -10.00
C VAL A 124 7.50 23.90 -11.44
N GLU A 125 8.24 23.33 -12.40
CA GLU A 125 7.98 23.47 -13.82
C GLU A 125 8.17 22.12 -14.51
N TYR A 126 7.33 21.87 -15.50
CA TYR A 126 7.43 20.73 -16.39
C TYR A 126 7.45 21.21 -17.83
N SER A 127 8.45 20.78 -18.57
CA SER A 127 8.51 20.95 -20.02
C SER A 127 8.85 19.62 -20.69
N VAL A 128 8.44 19.48 -21.95
CA VAL A 128 8.85 18.36 -22.79
C VAL A 128 10.07 18.82 -23.57
N SER A 129 11.20 18.14 -23.37
CA SER A 129 12.41 18.32 -24.17
C SER A 129 12.52 17.17 -25.17
N TYR A 130 13.37 17.30 -26.19
CA TYR A 130 13.67 16.21 -27.11
C TYR A 130 15.15 16.21 -27.48
N VAL A 131 15.69 15.02 -27.78
CA VAL A 131 16.96 14.85 -28.49
C VAL A 131 16.64 14.33 -29.88
N GLU A 132 17.24 14.92 -30.91
CA GLU A 132 17.12 14.47 -32.29
C GLU A 132 18.36 13.63 -32.64
N ASP A 133 18.16 12.37 -33.03
CA ASP A 133 19.22 11.48 -33.48
C ASP A 133 18.80 10.82 -34.79
N LYS A 134 19.57 11.06 -35.86
CA LYS A 134 19.40 10.49 -37.22
C LYS A 134 17.94 10.29 -37.61
N GLU A 135 17.18 11.40 -37.69
CA GLU A 135 15.77 11.49 -38.10
C GLU A 135 14.71 11.06 -37.06
N LYS A 136 15.08 10.66 -35.85
CA LYS A 136 14.14 10.38 -34.76
C LYS A 136 14.27 11.37 -33.61
N ARG A 137 13.14 11.99 -33.25
CA ARG A 137 13.00 12.79 -32.02
C ARG A 137 12.64 11.90 -30.85
N ASN A 138 13.54 11.81 -29.89
CA ASN A 138 13.32 11.16 -28.61
C ASN A 138 12.89 12.22 -27.59
N TYR A 139 11.60 12.25 -27.29
CA TYR A 139 11.03 13.18 -26.30
C TYR A 139 11.26 12.67 -24.88
N PHE A 140 11.63 13.56 -23.97
CA PHE A 140 11.79 13.26 -22.55
C PHE A 140 11.33 14.44 -21.69
N GLY A 141 10.85 14.14 -20.49
CA GLY A 141 10.45 15.17 -19.53
C GLY A 141 11.65 15.90 -18.97
N LYS A 142 11.59 17.24 -18.95
CA LYS A 142 12.51 18.10 -18.21
C LYS A 142 11.77 18.73 -17.03
N TYR A 143 12.39 18.68 -15.87
CA TYR A 143 11.79 19.13 -14.61
C TYR A 143 12.71 20.16 -13.95
N THR A 144 12.17 21.32 -13.60
CA THR A 144 12.85 22.26 -12.69
C THR A 144 12.42 21.89 -11.28
N MET A 145 13.36 21.44 -10.45
CA MET A 145 13.06 21.05 -9.08
C MET A 145 13.03 22.26 -8.17
N PHE A 146 12.18 22.24 -7.14
CA PHE A 146 12.12 23.31 -6.16
C PHE A 146 13.49 23.55 -5.50
N LYS A 147 14.25 22.48 -5.20
CA LYS A 147 15.59 22.63 -4.61
C LYS A 147 16.58 23.36 -5.51
N SER A 148 16.44 23.28 -6.84
CA SER A 148 17.35 23.91 -7.81
C SER A 148 17.12 25.41 -8.00
N LEU A 149 16.04 25.96 -7.46
CA LEU A 149 15.77 27.39 -7.50
C LEU A 149 16.63 28.17 -6.50
N SER A 150 17.00 29.41 -6.86
CA SER A 150 17.58 30.39 -5.94
C SER A 150 16.58 30.83 -4.86
N LYS A 151 17.05 31.52 -3.82
CA LYS A 151 16.20 31.99 -2.71
C LYS A 151 15.07 32.91 -3.21
N ASP A 152 15.40 33.86 -4.08
CA ASP A 152 14.44 34.84 -4.60
C ASP A 152 13.39 34.18 -5.52
N GLU A 153 13.78 33.18 -6.32
CA GLU A 153 12.85 32.38 -7.13
C GLU A 153 11.92 31.54 -6.25
N LYS A 154 12.45 30.96 -5.17
CA LYS A 154 11.66 30.20 -4.19
C LYS A 154 10.60 31.09 -3.53
N GLU A 155 10.98 32.30 -3.12
CA GLU A 155 10.08 33.27 -2.48
C GLU A 155 8.99 33.78 -3.43
N LYS A 156 9.29 33.94 -4.73
CA LYS A 156 8.29 34.29 -5.75
C LYS A 156 7.31 33.16 -6.07
N MET A 157 7.74 31.90 -5.91
CA MET A 157 6.93 30.72 -6.25
C MET A 157 6.13 30.14 -5.08
N ILE A 158 6.48 30.46 -3.83
CA ILE A 158 5.86 29.90 -2.63
C ILE A 158 5.31 30.98 -1.69
N ASP A 159 4.02 30.91 -1.38
CA ASP A 159 3.49 31.49 -0.13
C ASP A 159 4.24 30.85 1.06
N ALA A 160 4.92 31.65 1.89
CA ALA A 160 5.77 31.22 3.01
C ALA A 160 5.16 30.13 3.94
N ASN A 161 3.83 30.03 4.01
CA ASN A 161 3.10 28.98 4.76
C ASN A 161 3.09 27.58 4.11
N ARG A 162 3.63 27.39 2.90
CA ARG A 162 3.52 26.11 2.15
C ARG A 162 4.75 25.21 2.28
N LEU A 163 5.90 25.76 2.68
CA LEU A 163 7.11 24.98 3.00
C LEU A 163 6.91 24.03 4.19
N THR A 164 5.86 24.26 5.00
CA THR A 164 5.54 23.49 6.21
C THR A 164 4.44 22.44 5.98
N LEU A 165 3.76 22.44 4.84
CA LEU A 165 2.74 21.44 4.54
C LEU A 165 3.39 20.09 4.22
N PRO A 166 2.87 18.98 4.75
CA PRO A 166 3.45 17.64 4.57
C PRO A 166 3.14 17.07 3.18
N VAL A 167 3.26 17.86 2.11
CA VAL A 167 3.17 17.41 0.72
C VAL A 167 4.51 16.79 0.34
N ARG A 168 4.83 15.67 1.00
CA ARG A 168 6.03 14.89 0.73
C ARG A 168 5.62 13.78 -0.21
N SER A 169 6.28 13.69 -1.36
CA SER A 169 6.12 12.52 -2.21
C SER A 169 6.61 11.30 -1.44
N ILE A 170 5.90 10.19 -1.60
CA ILE A 170 6.17 8.93 -0.94
C ILE A 170 6.50 7.87 -1.98
N GLU A 171 7.54 7.09 -1.71
CA GLU A 171 8.02 6.06 -2.64
C GLU A 171 8.26 4.72 -1.94
N PRO A 172 8.00 3.57 -2.59
CA PRO A 172 8.25 2.25 -2.03
C PRO A 172 9.72 1.86 -2.23
N ILE A 173 10.61 2.36 -1.37
CA ILE A 173 12.09 2.22 -1.48
C ILE A 173 12.51 0.77 -1.70
N ARG A 174 12.00 -0.12 -0.85
CA ARG A 174 12.31 -1.55 -0.90
C ARG A 174 11.78 -2.27 -2.15
N HIS A 175 10.81 -1.72 -2.87
CA HIS A 175 10.29 -2.30 -4.13
C HIS A 175 10.95 -1.74 -5.40
N THR A 176 11.87 -0.78 -5.27
CA THR A 176 12.42 -0.05 -6.42
C THR A 176 13.93 -0.28 -6.57
N LYS A 177 14.74 0.39 -5.74
CA LYS A 177 16.20 0.43 -5.89
C LYS A 177 16.95 -0.19 -4.72
N GLY A 178 16.22 -0.61 -3.68
CA GLY A 178 16.83 -0.96 -2.41
C GLY A 178 17.34 0.29 -1.68
N VAL A 179 18.19 0.08 -0.71
CA VAL A 179 18.73 1.11 0.16
C VAL A 179 20.18 1.29 -0.20
N SER A 180 20.53 2.49 -0.67
CA SER A 180 21.90 2.85 -0.99
C SER A 180 22.38 4.03 -0.15
N ARG A 181 23.64 4.02 0.27
CA ARG A 181 24.31 5.11 0.98
C ARG A 181 25.47 5.63 0.14
N LYS A 182 25.73 6.93 0.23
CA LYS A 182 26.94 7.51 -0.36
C LYS A 182 28.15 7.12 0.50
N LYS A 183 29.19 6.56 -0.12
CA LYS A 183 30.48 6.22 0.51
C LYS A 183 31.59 6.86 -0.32
N GLY A 184 32.08 8.02 0.14
CA GLY A 184 33.01 8.83 -0.65
C GLY A 184 32.34 9.38 -1.91
N GLN A 185 32.93 9.12 -3.09
CA GLN A 185 32.36 9.49 -4.39
C GLN A 185 31.40 8.44 -4.96
N GLU A 186 31.35 7.24 -4.37
CA GLU A 186 30.56 6.11 -4.87
C GLU A 186 29.24 5.93 -4.10
N MET A 187 28.32 5.20 -4.70
CA MET A 187 27.07 4.76 -4.09
C MET A 187 27.19 3.28 -3.73
N GLU A 188 27.06 2.95 -2.44
CA GLU A 188 27.09 1.59 -1.92
C GLU A 188 25.66 1.12 -1.63
N LEU A 189 25.27 -0.05 -2.13
CA LEU A 189 23.99 -0.68 -1.80
C LEU A 189 24.07 -1.33 -0.41
N VAL A 190 23.37 -0.75 0.56
CA VAL A 190 23.32 -1.20 1.97
C VAL A 190 22.32 -2.33 2.15
N LYS A 191 21.18 -2.28 1.44
CA LYS A 191 20.21 -3.36 1.37
C LYS A 191 19.71 -3.47 -0.07
N PRO A 192 19.69 -4.66 -0.68
CA PRO A 192 19.10 -4.81 -2.01
C PRO A 192 17.59 -4.51 -1.97
N PRO A 193 16.96 -4.28 -3.14
CA PRO A 193 15.51 -4.37 -3.26
C PRO A 193 15.00 -5.67 -2.63
N ILE A 194 13.72 -5.72 -2.25
CA ILE A 194 13.10 -6.92 -1.68
C ILE A 194 13.43 -8.12 -2.55
N ASP A 195 14.10 -9.08 -1.92
CA ASP A 195 14.38 -10.39 -2.47
C ASP A 195 13.06 -11.15 -2.63
N VAL A 196 12.67 -11.40 -3.88
CA VAL A 196 11.40 -12.06 -4.23
C VAL A 196 11.58 -13.59 -4.14
N GLN A 197 11.96 -14.10 -2.95
CA GLN A 197 11.81 -15.51 -2.56
C GLN A 197 10.41 -15.81 -1.97
N GLY A 198 9.72 -16.83 -2.52
CA GLY A 198 8.30 -17.14 -2.26
C GLY A 198 7.83 -17.19 -0.82
N ASP A 199 8.73 -17.49 0.11
CA ASP A 199 8.48 -17.60 1.55
C ASP A 199 8.65 -16.27 2.32
N LYS A 200 9.09 -15.18 1.71
CA LYS A 200 9.32 -13.88 2.39
C LYS A 200 8.18 -12.87 2.21
N TYR A 201 7.15 -13.22 1.44
CA TYR A 201 6.03 -12.32 1.14
C TYR A 201 4.70 -13.03 0.98
N ILE A 202 3.64 -12.22 1.00
CA ILE A 202 2.34 -12.57 0.46
C ILE A 202 2.08 -11.73 -0.79
N THR A 203 1.17 -12.18 -1.65
CA THR A 203 0.73 -11.39 -2.80
C THR A 203 -0.70 -10.91 -2.64
N ILE A 204 -1.05 -9.79 -3.27
CA ILE A 204 -2.43 -9.33 -3.44
C ILE A 204 -2.64 -9.02 -4.93
N THR A 205 -3.68 -9.58 -5.55
CA THR A 205 -4.01 -9.26 -6.95
C THR A 205 -4.54 -7.83 -7.09
N TYR A 206 -4.33 -7.25 -8.27
CA TYR A 206 -4.92 -5.96 -8.65
C TYR A 206 -6.45 -6.05 -8.64
N LYS A 207 -7.03 -7.21 -8.99
CA LYS A 207 -8.47 -7.46 -8.91
C LYS A 207 -9.01 -7.30 -7.49
N SER A 208 -8.39 -7.94 -6.49
CA SER A 208 -8.85 -7.82 -5.10
C SER A 208 -8.71 -6.39 -4.55
N LEU A 209 -7.69 -5.66 -4.97
CA LEU A 209 -7.54 -4.23 -4.64
C LEU A 209 -8.63 -3.39 -5.32
N PHE A 210 -8.93 -3.63 -6.59
CA PHE A 210 -10.00 -2.96 -7.31
C PHE A 210 -11.36 -3.20 -6.66
N ASP A 211 -11.68 -4.45 -6.33
CA ASP A 211 -12.91 -4.83 -5.64
C ASP A 211 -13.02 -4.16 -4.27
N THR A 212 -11.89 -3.97 -3.58
CA THR A 212 -11.86 -3.23 -2.31
C THR A 212 -12.14 -1.75 -2.52
N VAL A 213 -11.57 -1.12 -3.54
CA VAL A 213 -11.82 0.29 -3.89
C VAL A 213 -13.27 0.51 -4.34
N LYS A 214 -13.88 -0.47 -5.01
CA LYS A 214 -15.30 -0.43 -5.43
C LYS A 214 -16.29 -0.78 -4.33
N GLY A 215 -15.83 -1.32 -3.19
CA GLY A 215 -16.68 -1.74 -2.08
C GLY A 215 -17.29 -3.14 -2.23
N ASN A 216 -16.85 -3.93 -3.23
CA ASN A 216 -17.24 -5.34 -3.40
C ASN A 216 -16.59 -6.25 -2.34
N LEU A 217 -15.47 -5.81 -1.77
CA LEU A 217 -14.76 -6.47 -0.69
C LEU A 217 -14.40 -5.43 0.37
N SER A 218 -14.74 -5.66 1.64
CA SER A 218 -14.36 -4.74 2.70
C SER A 218 -12.84 -4.74 2.92
N VAL A 219 -12.29 -3.57 3.26
CA VAL A 219 -10.86 -3.40 3.58
C VAL A 219 -10.43 -4.37 4.67
N GLN A 220 -11.30 -4.62 5.64
CA GLN A 220 -11.05 -5.54 6.73
C GLN A 220 -11.04 -7.02 6.30
N SER A 221 -11.90 -7.40 5.35
CA SER A 221 -11.89 -8.76 4.78
C SER A 221 -10.68 -8.98 3.87
N LEU A 222 -10.23 -7.96 3.14
CA LEU A 222 -8.93 -7.96 2.45
C LEU A 222 -7.79 -8.22 3.45
N TYR A 223 -7.80 -7.53 4.60
CA TYR A 223 -6.79 -7.71 5.64
C TYR A 223 -6.83 -9.12 6.25
N LEU A 224 -8.03 -9.67 6.52
CA LEU A 224 -8.18 -11.06 6.95
C LEU A 224 -7.56 -12.05 5.95
N ALA A 225 -7.81 -11.87 4.65
CA ALA A 225 -7.23 -12.71 3.61
C ALA A 225 -5.69 -12.66 3.62
N CYS A 226 -5.12 -11.48 3.84
CA CYS A 226 -3.67 -11.29 3.92
C CYS A 226 -3.05 -11.95 5.16
N VAL A 227 -3.71 -11.87 6.32
CA VAL A 227 -3.28 -12.58 7.54
C VAL A 227 -3.33 -14.10 7.34
N VAL A 228 -4.37 -14.61 6.68
CA VAL A 228 -4.51 -16.04 6.33
C VAL A 228 -3.38 -16.50 5.41
N LYS A 229 -3.06 -15.70 4.37
CA LYS A 229 -1.94 -16.00 3.46
C LYS A 229 -0.59 -16.01 4.16
N ASP A 230 -0.34 -15.06 5.05
CA ASP A 230 0.90 -15.00 5.82
C ASP A 230 1.08 -16.28 6.66
N MET A 231 -0.01 -16.76 7.29
CA MET A 231 0.01 -18.01 8.05
C MET A 231 0.33 -19.22 7.16
N LEU A 232 -0.22 -19.29 5.96
CA LEU A 232 0.06 -20.39 5.02
C LEU A 232 1.48 -20.35 4.49
N ALA A 233 1.99 -19.15 4.17
CA ALA A 233 3.34 -18.98 3.68
C ALA A 233 4.40 -19.26 4.77
N ASN A 234 4.07 -19.19 6.07
CA ASN A 234 4.97 -19.49 7.19
C ASN A 234 5.08 -21.00 7.53
N LYS A 235 4.68 -21.90 6.61
CA LYS A 235 4.83 -23.37 6.73
C LYS A 235 4.38 -23.95 8.09
N ILE A 236 3.31 -23.42 8.69
CA ILE A 236 2.60 -24.17 9.74
C ILE A 236 1.71 -25.25 9.09
N THR A 237 2.21 -25.97 8.10
CA THR A 237 1.43 -26.88 7.26
C THR A 237 2.16 -28.21 7.07
N THR A 238 1.56 -29.28 7.58
CA THR A 238 1.93 -30.67 7.27
C THR A 238 1.36 -31.13 5.93
N SER A 239 0.44 -30.37 5.33
CA SER A 239 -0.04 -30.52 3.94
C SER A 239 -0.64 -29.20 3.44
N TYR A 240 -0.57 -28.94 2.13
CA TYR A 240 -0.91 -27.66 1.49
C TYR A 240 -2.37 -27.20 1.64
N SER A 241 -3.27 -27.99 2.22
CA SER A 241 -4.71 -27.72 2.18
C SER A 241 -5.43 -27.65 3.53
N ARG A 242 -4.77 -27.92 4.67
CA ARG A 242 -5.44 -27.99 5.99
C ARG A 242 -4.55 -27.50 7.12
N PHE A 243 -5.00 -26.48 7.86
CA PHE A 243 -4.31 -25.99 9.07
C PHE A 243 -5.25 -25.92 10.27
N LYS A 244 -4.87 -26.55 11.40
CA LYS A 244 -5.63 -26.47 12.65
C LYS A 244 -5.52 -25.07 13.25
N VAL A 245 -6.66 -24.43 13.46
CA VAL A 245 -6.79 -23.05 13.96
C VAL A 245 -7.82 -22.95 15.07
N ASN A 246 -7.79 -21.84 15.80
CA ASN A 246 -8.84 -21.43 16.70
C ASN A 246 -9.43 -20.09 16.21
N LYS A 247 -10.77 -20.01 16.11
CA LYS A 247 -11.48 -18.79 15.68
C LYS A 247 -11.14 -17.57 16.57
N ASN A 248 -10.99 -17.78 17.87
CA ASN A 248 -10.60 -16.72 18.81
C ASN A 248 -9.15 -16.27 18.55
N SER A 249 -8.25 -17.20 18.26
CA SER A 249 -6.86 -16.86 17.92
C SER A 249 -6.76 -16.11 16.61
N LEU A 250 -7.54 -16.48 15.58
CA LEU A 250 -7.61 -15.74 14.32
C LEU A 250 -8.19 -14.33 14.51
N ALA A 251 -9.29 -14.21 15.27
CA ALA A 251 -9.86 -12.91 15.60
C ALA A 251 -8.85 -12.01 16.32
N LYS A 252 -8.08 -12.57 17.27
CA LYS A 252 -7.00 -11.87 17.97
C LYS A 252 -5.86 -11.44 17.03
N LYS A 253 -5.38 -12.33 16.15
CA LYS A 253 -4.30 -12.03 15.18
C LYS A 253 -4.70 -10.89 14.24
N VAL A 254 -5.96 -10.86 13.83
CA VAL A 254 -6.56 -9.82 12.98
C VAL A 254 -6.88 -8.54 13.77
N GLY A 255 -6.78 -8.55 15.11
CA GLY A 255 -7.08 -7.41 15.98
C GLY A 255 -8.58 -7.04 16.02
N ALA A 256 -9.46 -8.03 15.89
CA ALA A 256 -10.91 -7.87 15.82
C ALA A 256 -11.64 -8.60 16.94
N SER A 257 -12.81 -8.08 17.35
CA SER A 257 -13.73 -8.86 18.18
C SER A 257 -14.25 -10.07 17.42
N LEU A 258 -14.68 -11.11 18.14
CA LEU A 258 -15.20 -12.33 17.52
C LEU A 258 -16.41 -12.05 16.61
N GLY A 259 -17.27 -11.10 16.99
CA GLY A 259 -18.41 -10.68 16.18
C GLY A 259 -17.99 -10.05 14.85
N THR A 260 -17.00 -9.15 14.89
CA THR A 260 -16.44 -8.52 13.68
C THR A 260 -15.73 -9.54 12.79
N PHE A 261 -14.94 -10.44 13.39
CA PHE A 261 -14.30 -11.54 12.67
C PHE A 261 -15.31 -12.45 11.96
N LYS A 262 -16.43 -12.81 12.61
CA LYS A 262 -17.48 -13.61 11.98
C LYS A 262 -18.08 -12.95 10.74
N LYS A 263 -18.25 -11.63 10.75
CA LYS A 263 -18.73 -10.86 9.58
C LYS A 263 -17.71 -10.90 8.44
N GLN A 264 -16.44 -10.62 8.75
CA GLN A 264 -15.33 -10.68 7.77
C GLN A 264 -15.19 -12.08 7.17
N HIS A 265 -15.27 -13.10 8.02
CA HIS A 265 -15.21 -14.50 7.61
C HIS A 265 -16.32 -14.84 6.61
N ARG A 266 -17.58 -14.46 6.90
CA ARG A 266 -18.72 -14.70 6.00
C ARG A 266 -18.53 -13.98 4.66
N GLU A 267 -18.12 -12.72 4.70
CA GLU A 267 -17.86 -11.93 3.51
C GLU A 267 -16.75 -12.56 2.64
N LEU A 268 -15.61 -12.89 3.24
CA LEU A 268 -14.48 -13.50 2.52
C LEU A 268 -14.83 -14.88 1.95
N LYS A 269 -15.62 -15.66 2.70
CA LYS A 269 -16.12 -16.98 2.26
C LYS A 269 -17.01 -16.85 1.02
N ASN A 270 -17.88 -15.84 0.98
CA ASN A 270 -18.72 -15.56 -0.17
C ASN A 270 -17.91 -15.01 -1.35
N TYR A 271 -17.02 -14.04 -1.10
CA TYR A 271 -16.18 -13.41 -2.12
C TYR A 271 -15.30 -14.42 -2.86
N THR A 272 -14.80 -15.43 -2.14
CA THR A 272 -13.94 -16.49 -2.70
C THR A 272 -14.73 -17.69 -3.23
N ASN A 273 -16.06 -17.60 -3.35
CA ASN A 273 -16.92 -18.73 -3.77
C ASN A 273 -16.63 -20.01 -2.98
N GLN A 274 -16.52 -19.91 -1.65
CA GLN A 274 -16.24 -21.03 -0.72
C GLN A 274 -14.81 -21.59 -0.76
N ASN A 275 -13.91 -21.04 -1.59
CA ASN A 275 -12.52 -21.46 -1.62
C ASN A 275 -11.75 -21.05 -0.35
N TYR A 276 -12.22 -20.03 0.37
CA TYR A 276 -11.91 -19.80 1.78
C TYR A 276 -12.97 -20.44 2.68
N ARG A 277 -12.57 -21.33 3.59
CA ARG A 277 -13.49 -21.87 4.61
C ARG A 277 -12.78 -22.24 5.92
N LEU A 278 -13.55 -22.15 7.00
CA LEU A 278 -13.21 -22.64 8.33
C LEU A 278 -14.16 -23.80 8.65
N GLU A 279 -13.66 -25.03 8.56
CA GLU A 279 -14.45 -26.24 8.81
C GLU A 279 -14.16 -26.76 10.22
N GLN A 280 -15.21 -27.15 10.95
CA GLN A 280 -15.08 -27.69 12.29
C GLN A 280 -15.31 -29.20 12.24
N PHE A 281 -14.32 -29.96 12.67
CA PHE A 281 -14.39 -31.42 12.75
C PHE A 281 -14.40 -31.83 14.21
N THR A 282 -15.30 -32.74 14.57
CA THR A 282 -15.34 -33.32 15.90
C THR A 282 -14.75 -34.71 15.83
N THR A 283 -13.69 -34.95 16.61
CA THR A 283 -13.00 -36.25 16.68
C THR A 283 -13.06 -36.77 18.10
N LYS A 284 -13.21 -38.08 18.26
CA LYS A 284 -13.16 -38.72 19.58
C LYS A 284 -11.70 -39.03 19.92
N ARG A 285 -11.17 -38.47 21.01
CA ARG A 285 -9.84 -38.78 21.55
C ARG A 285 -9.96 -39.12 23.04
N ASN A 286 -9.41 -40.26 23.44
CA ASN A 286 -9.45 -40.74 24.84
C ASN A 286 -10.86 -40.75 25.46
N GLY A 287 -11.89 -41.11 24.68
CA GLY A 287 -13.28 -41.15 25.16
C GLY A 287 -14.03 -39.81 25.06
N GLU A 288 -13.33 -38.68 24.90
CA GLU A 288 -13.93 -37.35 24.81
C GLU A 288 -14.06 -36.84 23.37
N PHE A 289 -15.09 -36.03 23.11
CA PHE A 289 -15.24 -35.34 21.83
C PHE A 289 -14.41 -34.06 21.81
N VAL A 290 -13.38 -34.03 20.98
CA VAL A 290 -12.53 -32.86 20.73
C VAL A 290 -12.94 -32.23 19.40
N SER A 291 -13.31 -30.96 19.44
CA SER A 291 -13.65 -30.21 18.24
C SER A 291 -12.48 -29.35 17.77
N GLU A 292 -12.05 -29.55 16.52
CA GLU A 292 -10.92 -28.88 15.90
C GLU A 292 -11.40 -28.10 14.68
N VAL A 293 -10.96 -26.85 14.53
CA VAL A 293 -11.28 -26.01 13.37
C VAL A 293 -10.10 -26.03 12.40
N PHE A 294 -10.37 -26.25 11.12
CA PHE A 294 -9.40 -26.27 10.05
C PHE A 294 -9.65 -25.13 9.06
N LEU A 295 -8.57 -24.48 8.66
CA LEU A 295 -8.55 -23.42 7.66
C LEU A 295 -8.18 -23.99 6.29
N PHE A 296 -8.99 -23.63 5.29
CA PHE A 296 -8.77 -23.90 3.88
C PHE A 296 -8.77 -22.57 3.13
N PHE A 297 -7.81 -22.39 2.22
CA PHE A 297 -7.74 -21.19 1.38
C PHE A 297 -7.02 -21.51 0.08
N ASP A 298 -7.80 -21.72 -0.98
CA ASP A 298 -7.29 -21.99 -2.32
C ASP A 298 -7.77 -20.91 -3.29
N SER A 299 -7.07 -19.77 -3.34
CA SER A 299 -7.49 -18.68 -4.22
C SER A 299 -6.32 -17.93 -4.84
N GLU A 300 -6.50 -17.56 -6.11
CA GLU A 300 -5.68 -16.59 -6.85
C GLU A 300 -5.92 -15.16 -6.33
N PHE A 301 -5.79 -14.99 -5.02
CA PHE A 301 -5.96 -13.70 -4.37
C PHE A 301 -4.65 -12.92 -4.40
#